data_AF-A0A1Y2BCU4-F1
#
_entry.id   AF-A0A1Y2BCU4-F1
#
_cell.length_a   1.000
_cell.length_b   1.000
_cell.length_c   1.000
_cell.angle_alpha   90.00
_cell.angle_beta   90.00
_cell.angle_gamma   90.00
#
_symmetry.space_group_name_H-M   'P 1'
#
loop_
_entity.id
_entity.type
_entity.pdbx_description
1 polymer ?
#
loop_
_entity_poly.entity_id
_entity_poly.type
_entity_poly.pdbx_seq_one_letter_code
_entity_poly.pdbx_strand_id
1 'polypeptide(L)'
;MLDSYASKYNDYYHKVNDNCVKESVSKAEHHPLRWLISRQFAGIFWYSGEIVADWYPLLRTKAVADNQKDIWYTYLTCFIFNLSKIIIMFYHFTVNEIEIKQQEDHFYNIYWALYLVSLCCSLLYDSSIYIAMKRAIFKDTENINFGFLKKFRTMSEYRILVSAIIGLIGIPIMGTSAILRLKYSEYDWSFEDLRIFFVNTSYYMMFIDQLMLYSISNEENSLTSGENCKIFKI
;
A
#
# COMPACT_ATOMS: atom_id res chain seq x y z
N MET A 1 8.32 26.24 -5.46
CA MET A 1 9.35 26.18 -6.53
C MET A 1 8.97 25.19 -7.63
N LEU A 2 8.46 23.99 -7.28
CA LEU A 2 7.88 23.02 -8.22
C LEU A 2 6.63 23.56 -8.96
N ASP A 3 5.77 24.32 -8.28
CA ASP A 3 4.55 24.89 -8.91
C ASP A 3 4.87 25.90 -10.03
N SER A 4 5.99 26.62 -9.91
CA SER A 4 6.46 27.55 -10.96
C SER A 4 7.04 26.81 -12.18
N TYR A 5 7.49 25.56 -12.03
CA TYR A 5 7.89 24.72 -13.15
C TYR A 5 6.69 23.98 -13.74
N ALA A 6 5.70 23.62 -12.91
CA ALA A 6 4.44 23.04 -13.37
C ALA A 6 3.66 24.03 -14.26
N SER A 7 3.64 25.33 -13.96
CA SER A 7 2.95 26.31 -14.81
C SER A 7 3.58 26.51 -16.20
N LYS A 8 4.85 26.13 -16.41
CA LYS A 8 5.54 26.23 -17.72
C LYS A 8 5.13 25.17 -18.75
N TYR A 9 4.52 24.06 -18.32
CA TYR A 9 4.09 22.97 -19.21
C TYR A 9 2.57 22.82 -19.23
N ASN A 10 1.86 23.95 -19.24
CA ASN A 10 0.42 23.98 -19.40
C ASN A 10 -0.02 24.00 -20.87
N ASP A 11 0.93 24.01 -21.80
CA ASP A 11 0.64 23.98 -23.23
C ASP A 11 1.43 22.83 -23.87
N TYR A 12 0.81 22.13 -24.82
CA TYR A 12 1.52 21.23 -25.71
C TYR A 12 1.19 21.54 -27.17
N TYR A 13 2.07 21.09 -28.06
CA TYR A 13 1.94 21.27 -29.49
C TYR A 13 1.63 19.93 -30.13
N HIS A 14 0.60 19.89 -30.96
CA HIS A 14 0.28 18.72 -31.76
C HIS A 14 -0.04 19.14 -33.19
N LYS A 15 -0.02 18.15 -34.10
CA LYS A 15 -0.18 18.38 -35.54
C LYS A 15 -1.61 18.08 -35.94
N VAL A 16 -2.33 19.08 -36.46
CA VAL A 16 -3.69 18.94 -37.01
C VAL A 16 -3.63 19.39 -38.46
N ASN A 17 -3.92 18.48 -39.40
CA ASN A 17 -3.91 18.77 -40.85
C ASN A 17 -2.64 19.50 -41.31
N ASP A 18 -1.48 18.96 -40.97
CA ASP A 18 -0.16 19.55 -41.22
C ASP A 18 0.21 20.87 -40.52
N ASN A 19 -0.71 21.46 -39.77
CA ASN A 19 -0.44 22.67 -38.98
C ASN A 19 -0.10 22.32 -37.53
N CYS A 20 0.90 23.02 -36.99
CA CYS A 20 1.25 22.92 -35.57
C CYS A 20 0.28 23.79 -34.76
N VAL A 21 -0.56 23.14 -33.94
CA VAL A 21 -1.54 23.80 -33.10
C VAL A 21 -1.07 23.74 -31.65
N LYS A 22 -1.16 24.89 -30.97
CA LYS A 22 -0.91 25.01 -29.54
C LYS A 22 -2.21 24.74 -28.79
N GLU A 23 -2.21 23.79 -27.87
CA GLU A 23 -3.36 23.50 -27.02
C GLU A 23 -3.02 23.76 -25.55
N SER A 24 -3.83 24.60 -24.90
CA SER A 24 -3.72 24.90 -23.48
C SER A 24 -4.46 23.86 -22.65
N VAL A 25 -3.82 23.39 -21.60
CA VAL A 25 -4.23 22.29 -20.76
C VAL A 25 -4.72 22.81 -19.41
N SER A 26 -5.98 22.56 -19.08
CA SER A 26 -6.58 22.95 -17.80
C SER A 26 -6.32 21.95 -16.66
N LYS A 27 -6.20 20.66 -16.99
CA LYS A 27 -5.91 19.56 -16.05
C LYS A 27 -4.59 18.90 -16.39
N ALA A 28 -3.75 18.57 -15.40
CA ALA A 28 -2.45 17.92 -15.65
C ALA A 28 -2.56 16.62 -16.47
N GLU A 29 -3.71 15.95 -16.39
CA GLU A 29 -4.04 14.68 -17.05
C GLU A 29 -4.27 14.82 -18.56
N HIS A 30 -4.59 16.03 -19.04
CA HIS A 30 -4.83 16.32 -20.45
C HIS A 30 -3.53 16.66 -21.21
N HIS A 31 -2.36 16.54 -20.57
CA HIS A 31 -1.07 16.73 -21.23
C HIS A 31 -0.43 15.35 -21.48
N PRO A 32 -0.08 14.98 -22.73
CA PRO A 32 0.30 13.61 -23.10
C PRO A 32 1.49 13.08 -22.30
N LEU A 33 2.58 13.87 -22.24
CA LEU A 33 3.77 13.49 -21.48
C LEU A 33 3.51 13.40 -19.98
N ARG A 34 2.65 14.27 -19.42
CA ARG A 34 2.32 14.23 -17.99
C ARG A 34 1.51 12.99 -17.68
N TRP A 35 0.48 12.69 -18.48
CA TRP A 35 -0.31 11.47 -18.35
C TRP A 35 0.57 10.21 -18.36
N LEU A 36 1.44 10.08 -19.36
CA LEU A 36 2.35 8.94 -19.48
C LEU A 36 3.30 8.83 -18.28
N ILE A 37 3.88 9.94 -17.82
CA ILE A 37 4.80 9.90 -16.68
C ILE A 37 4.06 9.62 -15.36
N SER A 38 2.97 10.34 -15.08
CA SER A 38 2.30 10.30 -13.77
C SER A 38 1.32 9.15 -13.60
N ARG A 39 0.64 8.71 -14.66
CA ARG A 39 -0.36 7.63 -14.57
C ARG A 39 0.22 6.27 -14.96
N GLN A 40 1.04 6.22 -16.01
CA GLN A 40 1.58 4.94 -16.49
C GLN A 40 2.88 4.57 -15.74
N PHE A 41 3.95 5.37 -15.87
CA PHE A 41 5.22 5.00 -15.25
C PHE A 41 5.20 5.11 -13.73
N ALA A 42 4.75 6.23 -13.18
CA ALA A 42 4.64 6.35 -11.72
C ALA A 42 3.64 5.34 -11.16
N GLY A 43 2.56 5.03 -11.89
CA GLY A 43 1.63 3.94 -11.54
C GLY A 43 2.31 2.59 -11.43
N ILE A 44 3.15 2.20 -12.40
CA ILE A 44 3.92 0.94 -12.33
C ILE A 44 4.79 0.90 -11.08
N PHE A 45 5.59 1.94 -10.82
CA PHE A 45 6.48 1.96 -9.66
C PHE A 45 5.70 1.95 -8.34
N TRP A 46 4.60 2.68 -8.28
CA TRP A 46 3.74 2.76 -7.11
C TRP A 46 3.12 1.40 -6.77
N TYR A 47 2.41 0.79 -7.72
CA TYR A 47 1.77 -0.51 -7.50
C TYR A 47 2.79 -1.64 -7.30
N SER A 48 3.95 -1.59 -7.97
CA SER A 48 5.03 -2.55 -7.72
C SER A 48 5.56 -2.45 -6.30
N GLY A 49 5.77 -1.23 -5.79
CA GLY A 49 6.17 -0.99 -4.40
C GLY A 49 5.13 -1.50 -3.40
N GLU A 50 3.84 -1.27 -3.68
CA GLU A 50 2.74 -1.82 -2.88
C GLU A 50 2.72 -3.35 -2.87
N ILE A 51 2.93 -4.02 -4.01
CA ILE A 51 2.96 -5.48 -4.08
C ILE A 51 4.12 -6.06 -3.25
N VAL A 52 5.31 -5.45 -3.35
CA VAL A 52 6.48 -5.86 -2.55
C VAL A 52 6.20 -5.66 -1.06
N ALA A 53 5.55 -4.57 -0.69
CA ALA A 53 5.17 -4.31 0.69
C ALA A 53 4.16 -5.34 1.23
N ASP A 54 3.19 -5.77 0.41
CA ASP A 54 2.20 -6.77 0.83
C ASP A 54 2.82 -8.14 1.14
N TRP A 55 3.99 -8.45 0.55
CA TRP A 55 4.71 -9.69 0.87
C TRP A 55 5.32 -9.68 2.26
N TYR A 56 5.58 -8.51 2.84
CA TYR A 56 6.17 -8.41 4.18
C TYR A 56 5.29 -9.07 5.26
N PRO A 57 3.99 -8.71 5.45
CA PRO A 57 3.14 -9.39 6.43
C PRO A 57 2.96 -10.87 6.12
N LEU A 58 2.88 -11.27 4.85
CA LEU A 58 2.81 -12.69 4.43
C LEU A 58 4.03 -13.49 4.92
N LEU A 59 5.24 -13.00 4.67
CA LEU A 59 6.49 -13.65 5.08
C LEU A 59 6.60 -13.75 6.60
N ARG A 60 6.19 -12.69 7.31
CA ARG A 60 6.18 -12.65 8.77
C ARG A 60 5.16 -13.63 9.36
N THR A 61 3.94 -13.68 8.81
CA THR A 61 2.93 -14.65 9.25
C THR A 61 3.38 -16.08 8.99
N LYS A 62 4.03 -16.37 7.85
CA LYS A 62 4.58 -17.70 7.57
C LYS A 62 5.63 -18.15 8.60
N ALA A 63 6.47 -17.23 9.06
CA ALA A 63 7.54 -17.56 10.01
C ALA A 63 7.04 -17.90 11.41
N VAL A 64 5.83 -17.44 11.78
CA VAL A 64 5.30 -17.49 13.14
C VAL A 64 4.08 -18.41 13.24
N ALA A 65 3.27 -18.52 12.18
CA ALA A 65 2.08 -19.35 12.19
C ALA A 65 2.45 -20.84 12.18
N ASP A 66 1.86 -21.59 13.11
CA ASP A 66 2.03 -23.04 13.25
C ASP A 66 1.01 -23.82 12.40
N ASN A 67 -0.14 -23.19 12.11
CA ASN A 67 -1.24 -23.81 11.38
C ASN A 67 -1.11 -23.60 9.87
N GLN A 68 -0.84 -24.70 9.15
CA GLN A 68 -0.72 -24.69 7.69
C GLN A 68 -1.95 -24.16 6.96
N LYS A 69 -3.17 -24.36 7.50
CA LYS A 69 -4.40 -23.85 6.87
C LYS A 69 -4.44 -22.33 6.87
N ASP A 70 -4.10 -21.71 7.99
CA ASP A 70 -4.12 -20.25 8.13
C ASP A 70 -3.09 -19.61 7.19
N ILE A 71 -1.89 -20.19 7.10
CA ILE A 71 -0.84 -19.78 6.15
C ILE A 71 -1.33 -19.87 4.70
N TRP A 72 -2.00 -20.98 4.33
CA TRP A 72 -2.53 -21.16 2.98
C TRP A 72 -3.57 -20.10 2.63
N TYR A 73 -4.49 -19.79 3.55
CA TYR A 73 -5.45 -18.71 3.35
C TYR A 73 -4.76 -17.37 3.15
N THR A 74 -3.73 -17.05 3.94
CA THR A 74 -2.94 -15.83 3.79
C THR A 74 -2.24 -15.75 2.42
N TYR A 75 -1.70 -16.86 1.91
CA TYR A 75 -1.13 -16.89 0.56
C TYR A 75 -2.17 -16.63 -0.53
N LEU A 76 -3.34 -17.28 -0.43
CA LEU A 76 -4.42 -17.14 -1.40
C LEU A 76 -4.97 -15.70 -1.44
N THR A 77 -5.24 -15.11 -0.27
CA THR A 77 -5.78 -13.75 -0.19
C THR A 77 -4.75 -12.71 -0.63
N CYS A 78 -3.46 -12.88 -0.28
CA CYS A 78 -2.37 -12.04 -0.77
C CYS A 78 -2.26 -12.09 -2.31
N PHE A 79 -2.38 -13.29 -2.90
CA PHE A 79 -2.34 -13.44 -4.35
C PHE A 79 -3.51 -12.71 -5.03
N ILE A 80 -4.73 -12.89 -4.54
CA ILE A 80 -5.93 -12.22 -5.08
C ILE A 80 -5.82 -10.70 -4.96
N PHE A 81 -5.32 -10.20 -3.83
CA PHE A 81 -5.14 -8.77 -3.60
C PHE A 81 -4.04 -8.16 -4.49
N ASN A 82 -2.91 -8.84 -4.68
CA ASN A 82 -1.90 -8.39 -5.62
C ASN A 82 -2.40 -8.42 -7.07
N LEU A 83 -3.22 -9.41 -7.43
CA LEU A 83 -3.82 -9.50 -8.76
C LEU A 83 -4.77 -8.32 -9.03
N SER A 84 -5.56 -7.86 -8.05
CA SER A 84 -6.42 -6.69 -8.24
C SER A 84 -5.63 -5.41 -8.54
N LYS A 85 -4.45 -5.23 -7.92
CA LYS A 85 -3.54 -4.11 -8.23
C LYS A 85 -2.97 -4.19 -9.64
N ILE A 86 -2.58 -5.38 -10.08
CA ILE A 86 -2.09 -5.60 -11.45
C ILE A 86 -3.18 -5.25 -12.48
N ILE A 87 -4.44 -5.63 -12.22
CA ILE A 87 -5.58 -5.28 -13.08
C ILE A 87 -5.75 -3.76 -13.17
N ILE A 88 -5.69 -3.05 -12.05
CA ILE A 88 -5.79 -1.57 -12.02
C ILE A 88 -4.62 -0.94 -12.80
N MET A 89 -3.40 -1.45 -12.60
CA MET A 89 -2.23 -0.99 -13.33
C MET A 89 -2.41 -1.13 -14.84
N PHE A 90 -2.87 -2.29 -15.33
CA PHE A 90 -3.14 -2.50 -16.76
C PHE A 90 -4.29 -1.64 -17.29
N TYR A 91 -5.31 -1.37 -16.48
CA TYR A 91 -6.43 -0.49 -16.87
C TYR A 91 -5.97 0.95 -17.18
N HIS A 92 -4.93 1.45 -16.51
CA HIS A 92 -4.34 2.74 -16.86
C HIS A 92 -3.65 2.77 -18.25
N PHE A 93 -3.33 1.61 -18.83
CA PHE A 93 -2.76 1.49 -20.17
C PHE A 93 -3.81 1.33 -21.28
N THR A 94 -5.08 1.04 -20.94
CA THR A 94 -6.10 0.77 -21.96
C THR A 94 -6.69 2.02 -22.59
N VAL A 95 -6.46 3.21 -22.02
CA VAL A 95 -7.09 4.46 -22.50
C VAL A 95 -6.02 5.48 -22.91
N ASN A 96 -6.19 6.05 -24.10
CA ASN A 96 -5.35 7.12 -24.62
C ASN A 96 -5.92 8.51 -24.28
N GLU A 97 -5.07 9.55 -24.26
CA GLU A 97 -5.44 10.93 -23.88
C GLU A 97 -6.70 11.46 -24.61
N ILE A 98 -6.81 11.19 -25.91
CA ILE A 98 -7.91 11.66 -26.76
C ILE A 98 -9.25 11.06 -26.30
N GLU A 99 -9.23 9.81 -25.83
CA GLU A 99 -10.41 9.11 -25.32
C GLU A 99 -10.77 9.59 -23.91
N ILE A 100 -9.78 9.95 -23.09
CA ILE A 100 -10.00 10.49 -21.74
C ILE A 100 -10.72 11.83 -21.80
N LYS A 101 -10.32 12.75 -22.70
CA LYS A 101 -11.01 14.04 -22.85
C LYS A 101 -12.49 13.88 -23.22
N GLN A 102 -12.87 12.78 -23.86
CA GLN A 102 -14.24 12.51 -24.31
C GLN A 102 -15.04 11.65 -23.34
N GLN A 103 -14.38 10.80 -22.55
CA GLN A 103 -15.02 9.78 -21.69
C GLN A 103 -14.46 9.75 -20.26
N GLU A 104 -14.00 10.90 -19.75
CA GLU A 104 -13.37 11.05 -18.43
C GLU A 104 -14.20 10.37 -17.31
N ASP A 105 -15.49 10.70 -17.23
CA ASP A 105 -16.39 10.16 -16.21
C ASP A 105 -16.53 8.63 -16.30
N HIS A 106 -16.60 8.08 -17.52
CA HIS A 106 -16.73 6.63 -17.71
C HIS A 106 -15.45 5.91 -17.28
N PHE A 107 -14.29 6.44 -17.67
CA PHE A 107 -13.00 5.90 -17.29
C PHE A 107 -12.85 5.86 -15.77
N TYR A 108 -13.14 6.98 -15.10
CA TYR A 108 -13.05 7.09 -13.66
C TYR A 108 -14.03 6.18 -12.96
N ASN A 109 -15.28 6.09 -13.41
CA ASN A 109 -16.28 5.21 -12.77
C ASN A 109 -15.84 3.73 -12.76
N ILE A 110 -15.26 3.24 -13.86
CA ILE A 110 -14.70 1.88 -13.90
C ILE A 110 -13.47 1.76 -12.99
N TYR A 111 -12.55 2.73 -13.01
CA TYR A 111 -11.40 2.76 -12.12
C TYR A 111 -11.83 2.67 -10.64
N TRP A 112 -12.83 3.46 -10.25
CA TRP A 112 -13.40 3.48 -8.90
C TRP A 112 -14.05 2.15 -8.53
N ALA A 113 -14.74 1.51 -9.47
CA ALA A 113 -15.30 0.17 -9.26
C ALA A 113 -14.19 -0.89 -9.06
N LEU A 114 -13.15 -0.88 -9.89
CA LEU A 114 -11.98 -1.75 -9.73
C LEU A 114 -11.27 -1.52 -8.40
N TYR A 115 -11.16 -0.26 -7.97
CA TYR A 115 -10.57 0.07 -6.69
C TYR A 115 -11.39 -0.46 -5.52
N LEU A 116 -12.73 -0.34 -5.55
CA LEU A 116 -13.60 -0.93 -4.53
C LEU A 116 -13.41 -2.45 -4.42
N VAL A 117 -13.27 -3.13 -5.56
CA VAL A 117 -12.94 -4.57 -5.59
C VAL A 117 -11.59 -4.82 -4.90
N SER A 118 -10.58 -3.99 -5.19
CA SER A 118 -9.26 -4.07 -4.54
C SER A 118 -9.32 -3.85 -3.03
N LEU A 119 -10.15 -2.92 -2.54
CA LEU A 119 -10.39 -2.72 -1.11
C LEU A 119 -11.02 -3.95 -0.45
N CYS A 120 -11.99 -4.59 -1.11
CA CYS A 120 -12.56 -5.84 -0.61
C CYS A 120 -11.51 -6.96 -0.54
N CYS A 121 -10.64 -7.08 -1.54
CA CYS A 121 -9.54 -8.04 -1.52
C CYS A 121 -8.55 -7.75 -0.37
N SER A 122 -8.22 -6.47 -0.16
CA SER A 122 -7.37 -6.01 0.96
C SER A 122 -7.95 -6.41 2.31
N LEU A 123 -9.27 -6.19 2.51
CA LEU A 123 -9.95 -6.55 3.76
C LEU A 123 -9.86 -8.05 4.06
N LEU A 124 -10.02 -8.89 3.04
CA LEU A 124 -9.88 -10.34 3.17
C LEU A 124 -8.44 -10.73 3.52
N TYR A 125 -7.46 -10.06 2.93
CA TYR A 125 -6.05 -10.27 3.23
C TYR A 125 -5.72 -9.88 4.68
N ASP A 126 -6.03 -8.65 5.09
CA ASP A 126 -5.80 -8.16 6.45
C ASP A 126 -6.52 -9.02 7.50
N SER A 127 -7.75 -9.48 7.20
CA SER A 127 -8.50 -10.39 8.08
C SER A 127 -7.79 -11.74 8.24
N SER A 128 -7.23 -12.29 7.15
CA SER A 128 -6.47 -13.54 7.20
C SER A 128 -5.19 -13.42 8.02
N ILE A 129 -4.46 -12.31 7.86
CA ILE A 129 -3.27 -11.98 8.67
C ILE A 129 -3.66 -11.82 10.14
N TYR A 130 -4.72 -11.07 10.43
CA TYR A 130 -5.20 -10.85 11.78
C TYR A 130 -5.52 -12.17 12.49
N ILE A 131 -6.25 -13.08 11.84
CA ILE A 131 -6.61 -14.38 12.43
C ILE A 131 -5.36 -15.22 12.71
N ALA A 132 -4.45 -15.32 11.74
CA ALA A 132 -3.23 -16.12 11.88
C ALA A 132 -2.32 -15.57 13.00
N MET A 133 -2.09 -14.27 13.01
CA MET A 133 -1.21 -13.61 13.98
C MET A 133 -1.83 -13.58 15.39
N LYS A 134 -3.14 -13.36 15.49
CA LYS A 134 -3.85 -13.42 16.77
C LYS A 134 -3.65 -14.78 17.45
N ARG A 135 -3.84 -15.88 16.71
CA ARG A 135 -3.65 -17.24 17.24
C ARG A 135 -2.22 -17.48 17.71
N ALA A 136 -1.23 -17.05 16.93
CA ALA A 136 0.18 -17.17 17.32
C ALA A 136 0.48 -16.41 18.62
N ILE A 137 0.05 -15.15 18.72
CA ILE A 137 0.28 -14.32 19.91
C ILE A 137 -0.40 -14.92 21.15
N PHE A 138 -1.63 -15.41 21.05
CA PHE A 138 -2.33 -16.00 22.19
C PHE A 138 -1.64 -17.26 22.73
N LYS A 139 -1.02 -18.07 21.86
CA LYS A 139 -0.24 -19.24 22.26
C LYS A 139 0.97 -18.86 23.12
N ASP A 140 1.64 -17.76 22.80
CA ASP A 140 2.87 -17.34 23.48
C ASP A 140 2.64 -16.37 24.66
N THR A 141 1.48 -15.72 24.73
CA THR A 141 1.20 -14.61 25.66
C THR A 141 0.39 -15.02 26.89
N GLU A 142 -0.06 -16.27 27.02
CA GLU A 142 -0.84 -16.75 28.19
C GLU A 142 -0.15 -16.50 29.54
N ASN A 143 1.19 -16.30 29.55
CA ASN A 143 1.98 -16.13 30.77
C ASN A 143 2.60 -14.73 30.96
N ILE A 144 2.30 -13.73 30.11
CA ILE A 144 3.04 -12.45 30.09
C ILE A 144 2.14 -11.21 30.35
N ASN A 145 2.12 -10.77 31.61
CA ASN A 145 1.45 -9.56 32.10
C ASN A 145 2.29 -8.28 31.90
N PHE A 146 2.53 -7.88 30.65
CA PHE A 146 3.13 -6.56 30.35
C PHE A 146 2.13 -5.60 29.67
N GLY A 147 2.32 -4.29 29.87
CA GLY A 147 1.53 -3.23 29.24
C GLY A 147 1.78 -3.09 27.73
N PHE A 148 0.84 -2.44 27.04
CA PHE A 148 0.82 -2.27 25.57
C PHE A 148 2.17 -1.87 24.97
N LEU A 149 2.80 -0.81 25.50
CA LEU A 149 4.04 -0.25 24.95
C LEU A 149 5.21 -1.26 24.98
N LYS A 150 5.28 -2.06 26.04
CA LYS A 150 6.33 -3.09 26.18
C LYS A 150 6.09 -4.25 25.20
N LYS A 151 4.82 -4.66 25.01
CA LYS A 151 4.46 -5.67 24.00
C LYS A 151 4.76 -5.18 22.58
N PHE A 152 4.43 -3.93 22.27
CA PHE A 152 4.73 -3.33 20.96
C PHE A 152 6.22 -3.24 20.66
N ARG A 153 7.05 -2.89 21.64
CA ARG A 153 8.50 -2.82 21.47
C ARG A 153 9.13 -4.21 21.30
N THR A 154 8.73 -5.18 22.12
CA THR A 154 9.42 -6.47 22.20
C THR A 154 8.92 -7.49 21.17
N MET A 155 7.65 -7.45 20.76
CA MET A 155 7.05 -8.48 19.90
C MET A 155 6.72 -7.91 18.52
N SER A 156 7.41 -8.40 17.50
CA SER A 156 7.14 -8.09 16.08
C SER A 156 5.74 -8.46 15.64
N GLU A 157 5.21 -9.57 16.16
CA GLU A 157 3.91 -10.12 15.82
C GLU A 157 2.81 -9.16 16.22
N TYR A 158 2.98 -8.52 17.38
CA TYR A 158 2.06 -7.53 17.90
C TYR A 158 2.01 -6.28 17.03
N ARG A 159 3.14 -5.85 16.44
CA ARG A 159 3.18 -4.69 15.53
C ARG A 159 2.42 -4.94 14.24
N ILE A 160 2.56 -6.13 13.67
CA ILE A 160 1.83 -6.54 12.46
C ILE A 160 0.33 -6.64 12.77
N LEU A 161 -0.04 -7.17 13.94
CA LEU A 161 -1.43 -7.20 14.39
C LEU A 161 -2.01 -5.78 14.51
N VAL A 162 -1.27 -4.83 15.09
CA VAL A 162 -1.69 -3.42 15.17
C VAL A 162 -1.86 -2.81 13.78
N SER A 163 -0.93 -3.09 12.85
CA SER A 163 -1.05 -2.63 11.45
C SER A 163 -2.30 -3.19 10.77
N ALA A 164 -2.61 -4.48 10.96
CA ALA A 164 -3.81 -5.10 10.40
C ALA A 164 -5.11 -4.49 10.99
N ILE A 165 -5.10 -4.10 12.27
CA ILE A 165 -6.24 -3.40 12.90
C ILE A 165 -6.43 -2.01 12.29
N ILE A 166 -5.33 -1.26 12.07
CA ILE A 166 -5.39 0.05 11.39
C ILE A 166 -5.98 -0.12 9.98
N GLY A 167 -5.54 -1.13 9.23
CA GLY A 167 -6.09 -1.48 7.92
C GLY A 167 -7.58 -1.79 7.97
N LEU A 168 -8.01 -2.66 8.90
CA LEU A 168 -9.43 -3.04 9.07
C LEU A 168 -10.34 -1.83 9.37
N ILE A 169 -9.85 -0.81 10.07
CA ILE A 169 -10.59 0.43 10.37
C ILE A 169 -10.51 1.42 9.19
N GLY A 170 -9.35 1.51 8.54
CA GLY A 170 -9.12 2.42 7.43
C GLY A 170 -9.89 2.05 6.16
N ILE A 171 -10.03 0.75 5.87
CA ILE A 171 -10.71 0.25 4.68
C ILE A 171 -12.19 0.70 4.61
N PRO A 172 -13.02 0.58 5.66
CA PRO A 172 -14.37 1.12 5.67
C PRO A 172 -14.43 2.63 5.36
N ILE A 173 -13.50 3.42 5.91
CA ILE A 173 -13.43 4.86 5.67
C ILE A 173 -13.09 5.16 4.20
N MET A 174 -12.13 4.44 3.63
CA MET A 174 -11.81 4.55 2.20
C MET A 174 -12.98 4.09 1.33
N GLY A 175 -13.62 2.98 1.69
CA GLY A 175 -14.74 2.40 0.97
C GLY A 175 -15.95 3.34 0.90
N THR A 176 -16.29 4.03 2.00
CA THR A 176 -17.39 5.01 1.99
C THR A 176 -17.09 6.17 1.05
N SER A 177 -15.87 6.71 1.06
CA SER A 177 -15.50 7.80 0.14
C SER A 177 -15.50 7.37 -1.33
N ALA A 178 -15.07 6.15 -1.66
CA ALA A 178 -15.16 5.61 -3.02
C ALA A 178 -16.62 5.39 -3.47
N ILE A 179 -17.50 4.91 -2.58
CA ILE A 179 -18.95 4.78 -2.87
C ILE A 179 -19.59 6.15 -3.09
N LEU A 180 -19.24 7.15 -2.28
CA LEU A 180 -19.74 8.52 -2.44
C LEU A 180 -19.32 9.11 -3.79
N ARG A 181 -18.08 8.87 -4.23
CA ARG A 181 -17.61 9.29 -5.57
C ARG A 181 -18.41 8.66 -6.70
N LEU A 182 -18.69 7.36 -6.62
CA LEU A 182 -19.51 6.67 -7.64
C LEU A 182 -20.95 7.19 -7.72
N LYS A 183 -21.50 7.64 -6.59
CA LYS A 183 -22.87 8.17 -6.53
C LYS A 183 -22.97 9.65 -6.90
N TYR A 184 -21.94 10.43 -6.60
CA TYR A 184 -21.89 11.87 -6.80
C TYR A 184 -20.61 12.24 -7.54
N SER A 185 -20.70 12.47 -8.85
CA SER A 185 -19.55 12.80 -9.72
C SER A 185 -18.82 14.08 -9.30
N GLU A 186 -19.53 15.03 -8.70
CA GLU A 186 -18.98 16.29 -8.17
C GLU A 186 -18.25 16.13 -6.83
N TYR A 187 -18.36 14.97 -6.18
CA TYR A 187 -17.72 14.72 -4.89
C TYR A 187 -16.24 14.38 -5.11
N ASP A 188 -15.37 15.38 -5.04
CA ASP A 188 -13.92 15.27 -5.29
C ASP A 188 -13.08 15.22 -4.02
N TRP A 189 -13.67 14.82 -2.89
CA TRP A 189 -13.01 14.90 -1.60
C TRP A 189 -11.88 13.87 -1.49
N SER A 190 -10.65 14.37 -1.30
CA SER A 190 -9.39 13.83 -0.74
C SER A 190 -9.17 12.30 -0.65
N PHE A 191 -9.84 11.49 -1.46
CA PHE A 191 -9.72 10.04 -1.41
C PHE A 191 -8.30 9.61 -1.72
N GLU A 192 -7.71 10.23 -2.74
CA GLU A 192 -6.33 9.96 -3.12
C GLU A 192 -5.39 10.26 -1.96
N ASP A 193 -5.63 11.37 -1.25
CA ASP A 193 -4.88 11.74 -0.04
C ASP A 193 -5.10 10.74 1.10
N LEU A 194 -6.34 10.27 1.30
CA LEU A 194 -6.65 9.23 2.29
C LEU A 194 -5.94 7.92 1.94
N ARG A 195 -5.97 7.49 0.67
CA ARG A 195 -5.24 6.30 0.22
C ARG A 195 -3.75 6.45 0.50
N ILE A 196 -3.16 7.55 0.05
CA ILE A 196 -1.73 7.83 0.25
C ILE A 196 -1.40 7.81 1.74
N PHE A 197 -2.25 8.40 2.59
CA PHE A 197 -2.08 8.38 4.05
C PHE A 197 -2.08 6.96 4.62
N PHE A 198 -3.03 6.11 4.25
CA PHE A 198 -3.11 4.73 4.75
C PHE A 198 -1.95 3.87 4.26
N VAL A 199 -1.60 3.98 2.97
CA VAL A 199 -0.46 3.25 2.40
C VAL A 199 0.85 3.66 3.08
N ASN A 200 1.08 4.97 3.24
CA ASN A 200 2.26 5.47 3.94
C ASN A 200 2.30 5.04 5.40
N THR A 201 1.15 5.00 6.08
CA THR A 201 1.06 4.51 7.47
C THR A 201 1.52 3.05 7.56
N SER A 202 1.06 2.18 6.65
CA SER A 202 1.51 0.78 6.58
C SER A 202 3.01 0.67 6.32
N TYR A 203 3.56 1.51 5.44
CA TYR A 203 5.00 1.54 5.16
C TYR A 203 5.83 2.00 6.35
N TYR A 204 5.39 3.02 7.07
CA TYR A 204 6.06 3.46 8.29
C TYR A 204 6.04 2.37 9.36
N MET A 205 4.93 1.64 9.51
CA MET A 205 4.85 0.53 10.46
C MET A 205 5.82 -0.61 10.11
N MET A 206 5.95 -0.94 8.82
CA MET A 206 6.92 -1.92 8.34
C MET A 206 8.36 -1.47 8.60
N PHE A 207 8.68 -0.22 8.29
CA PHE A 207 10.01 0.35 8.53
C PHE A 207 10.37 0.35 10.01
N ILE A 208 9.43 0.75 10.87
CA ILE A 208 9.56 0.73 12.33
C ILE A 208 9.84 -0.70 12.82
N ASP A 209 9.14 -1.70 12.29
CA ASP A 209 9.40 -3.09 12.65
C ASP A 209 10.82 -3.53 12.28
N GLN A 210 11.26 -3.27 11.05
CA GLN A 210 12.61 -3.63 10.58
C GLN A 210 13.70 -2.99 11.43
N LEU A 211 13.54 -1.70 11.79
CA LEU A 211 14.49 -0.99 12.64
C LEU A 211 14.56 -1.60 14.05
N MET A 212 13.42 -2.00 14.61
CA MET A 212 13.39 -2.66 15.93
C MET A 212 14.02 -4.06 15.89
N LEU A 213 13.73 -4.86 14.86
CA LEU A 213 14.36 -6.17 14.68
C LEU A 213 15.88 -6.06 14.56
N TYR A 214 16.36 -5.08 13.81
CA TYR A 214 17.80 -4.80 13.69
C TYR A 214 18.43 -4.41 15.03
N SER A 215 17.75 -3.55 15.81
CA SER A 215 18.22 -3.16 17.14
C SER A 215 18.33 -4.34 18.10
N ILE A 216 17.31 -5.20 18.15
CA ILE A 216 17.28 -6.37 19.03
C ILE A 216 18.40 -7.36 18.63
N SER A 217 18.54 -7.64 17.33
CA SER A 217 19.60 -8.51 16.83
C SER A 217 21.00 -7.99 17.17
N ASN A 218 21.23 -6.68 17.09
CA ASN A 218 22.51 -6.07 17.47
C ASN A 218 22.78 -6.14 18.97
N GLU A 219 21.77 -5.94 19.81
CA GLU A 219 21.90 -6.10 21.26
C GLU A 219 22.29 -7.55 21.61
N GLU A 220 21.65 -8.55 21.01
CA GLU A 220 21.98 -9.98 21.22
C GLU A 220 23.40 -10.33 20.76
N ASN A 221 23.82 -9.84 19.59
CA ASN A 221 25.18 -10.02 19.07
C ASN A 221 26.24 -9.35 19.97
N SER A 222 25.93 -8.18 20.55
CA SER A 222 26.84 -7.52 21.47
C SER A 222 27.03 -8.30 22.78
N LEU A 223 25.97 -8.90 23.31
CA LEU A 223 26.02 -9.71 24.54
C LEU A 223 26.80 -11.01 24.33
N THR A 224 26.55 -11.72 23.23
CA THR A 224 27.27 -12.96 22.89
C THR A 224 28.75 -12.72 22.60
N SER A 225 29.11 -11.58 21.98
CA SER A 225 30.51 -11.18 21.81
C SER A 225 31.21 -10.87 23.14
N GLY A 226 30.48 -10.31 24.12
CA GLY A 226 30.97 -10.04 25.46
C GLY A 226 31.18 -11.30 26.32
N GLU A 227 30.33 -12.32 26.15
CA GLU A 227 30.48 -13.61 26.84
C GLU A 227 31.66 -14.42 26.30
N ASN A 228 31.87 -14.44 24.98
CA ASN A 228 33.05 -15.07 24.37
C ASN A 228 34.38 -14.40 24.78
N CYS A 229 34.35 -13.12 25.16
CA CYS A 229 35.54 -12.40 25.65
C CYS A 229 35.87 -12.72 27.12
N LYS A 230 34.91 -13.21 27.92
CA LYS A 230 35.15 -13.63 29.31
C LYS A 230 35.69 -15.05 29.44
N ILE A 231 35.54 -15.89 28.41
CA ILE A 231 36.01 -17.29 28.42
C ILE A 231 37.54 -17.40 28.19
N PHE A 232 38.22 -16.31 27.77
CA PHE A 232 39.68 -16.27 27.59
C PHE A 232 40.48 -15.65 28.76
N LYS A 233 39.88 -15.53 29.94
CA LYS A 233 40.60 -15.20 31.19
C LYS A 233 40.56 -16.38 32.15
N ILE A 234 41.39 -17.39 31.89
CA ILE A 234 41.91 -18.33 32.89
C ILE A 234 43.43 -18.35 32.72
#